data_AF-A0A7X9WTR0-F1
#
_entry.id   AF-A0A7X9WTR0-F1
#
_cell.length_a   1.000
_cell.length_b   1.000
_cell.length_c   1.000
_cell.angle_alpha   90.00
_cell.angle_beta   90.00
_cell.angle_gamma   90.00
#
_symmetry.space_group_name_H-M   'P 1'
#
loop_
_entity.id
_entity.type
_entity.pdbx_description
1 polymer ?
#
loop_
_entity_poly.entity_id
_entity_poly.type
_entity_poly.pdbx_seq_one_letter_code
_entity_poly.pdbx_strand_id
1 'polypeptide(L)'
;MDPIYSLFFVCYAIGFLLVAFLWRWYLLPIGVGLLLLLWWVIRGVFNEDSPGVIVAAPMVGLAFLGVLAGLLAALIVLLTRKLARRWASPVVILPATFFTVPVVVFGLLFWQQTSLKARRAPPSASCLARLHPVVLGGTPLALPLAPALSVGQGREYDPNYPLDLNEKARKFCAETSAGPIKITNLTARLTPDYSRHLAVRRSTFCASAKPYGWWHDLCRREHGDNPPSEYPREVSFYVLGEYNARKMHAFSADELERLKVDSLTAKELGRGVRRYGDGHYSYFTRRDVPGYLARCYSTGPVKTDLACVAGYRLTPRIGIIYEFATPADAFAEKSVAFDQRARQVFESLK
;
A
#
# COMPACT_ATOMS: atom_id res chain seq x y z
N MET A 1 12.03 2.51 -21.09
CA MET A 1 10.76 2.87 -21.74
C MET A 1 10.03 1.57 -22.09
N ASP A 2 8.81 1.34 -21.61
CA ASP A 2 8.11 0.08 -21.90
C ASP A 2 7.85 -0.05 -23.42
N PRO A 3 7.95 -1.26 -23.99
CA PRO A 3 7.84 -1.49 -25.44
C PRO A 3 6.51 -1.01 -26.02
N ILE A 4 5.46 -0.98 -25.21
CA ILE A 4 4.11 -0.53 -25.56
C ILE A 4 4.11 0.96 -25.94
N TYR A 5 4.87 1.80 -25.25
CA TYR A 5 4.91 3.24 -25.53
C TYR A 5 5.69 3.54 -26.81
N SER A 6 6.79 2.84 -27.05
CA SER A 6 7.55 2.93 -28.30
C SER A 6 6.67 2.54 -29.49
N LEU A 7 5.86 1.49 -29.36
CA LEU A 7 4.95 1.05 -30.41
C LEU A 7 3.86 2.09 -30.72
N PHE A 8 3.24 2.69 -29.70
CA PHE A 8 2.22 3.74 -29.88
C PHE A 8 2.79 4.95 -30.65
N PHE A 9 3.95 5.45 -30.24
CA PHE A 9 4.59 6.59 -30.91
C PHE A 9 5.01 6.26 -32.35
N VAL A 10 5.52 5.06 -32.61
CA VAL A 10 5.87 4.61 -33.97
C VAL A 10 4.62 4.48 -34.85
N CYS A 11 3.55 3.87 -34.36
CA CYS A 11 2.29 3.75 -35.10
C CYS A 11 1.64 5.12 -35.36
N TYR A 12 1.65 6.03 -34.37
CA TYR A 12 1.17 7.40 -34.54
C TYR A 12 2.01 8.18 -35.56
N ALA A 13 3.34 8.08 -35.47
CA ALA A 13 4.26 8.72 -36.40
C ALA A 13 4.06 8.24 -37.84
N ILE A 14 3.93 6.92 -38.04
CA ILE A 14 3.67 6.33 -39.36
C ILE A 14 2.30 6.77 -39.88
N GLY A 15 1.25 6.68 -39.05
CA GLY A 15 -0.09 7.12 -39.43
C GLY A 15 -0.14 8.61 -39.78
N PHE A 16 0.56 9.45 -39.03
CA PHE A 16 0.68 10.87 -39.31
C PHE A 16 1.47 11.14 -40.60
N LEU A 17 2.63 10.51 -40.81
CA LEU A 17 3.41 10.67 -42.03
C LEU A 17 2.63 10.24 -43.27
N LEU A 18 1.89 9.14 -43.17
CA LEU A 18 1.01 8.66 -44.23
C LEU A 18 -0.08 9.70 -44.53
N VAL A 19 -0.86 10.12 -43.53
CA VAL A 19 -1.98 11.06 -43.75
C VAL A 19 -1.50 12.47 -44.17
N ALA A 20 -0.39 12.95 -43.63
CA ALA A 20 0.11 14.30 -43.85
C ALA A 20 0.90 14.48 -45.16
N PHE A 21 1.61 13.44 -45.60
CA PHE A 21 2.60 13.56 -46.68
C PHE A 21 2.38 12.62 -47.87
N LEU A 22 1.36 11.76 -47.87
CA LEU A 22 1.05 10.90 -49.04
C LEU A 22 0.91 11.70 -50.35
N TRP A 23 0.39 12.93 -50.27
CA TRP A 23 0.22 13.83 -51.42
C TRP A 23 1.33 14.87 -51.59
N ARG A 24 2.27 14.98 -50.64
CA ARG A 24 3.34 16.00 -50.59
C ARG A 24 4.67 15.39 -50.14
N TRP A 25 5.08 14.37 -50.87
CA TRP A 25 6.28 13.55 -50.66
C TRP A 25 7.58 14.36 -50.57
N TYR A 26 7.65 15.57 -51.15
CA TYR A 26 8.81 16.47 -51.02
C TYR A 26 9.03 17.03 -49.60
N LEU A 27 8.02 17.04 -48.71
CA LEU A 27 8.15 17.50 -47.32
C LEU A 27 8.44 16.36 -46.33
N LEU A 28 8.45 15.11 -46.81
CA LEU A 28 8.69 13.90 -46.02
C LEU A 28 10.04 13.92 -45.30
N PRO A 29 11.16 14.43 -45.86
CA PRO A 29 12.44 14.54 -45.15
C PRO A 29 12.37 15.43 -43.91
N ILE A 30 11.60 16.53 -43.99
CA ILE A 30 11.39 17.46 -42.87
C ILE A 30 10.55 16.80 -41.78
N GLY A 31 9.49 16.07 -42.17
CA GLY A 31 8.66 15.31 -41.24
C GLY A 31 9.44 14.21 -40.51
N VAL A 32 10.29 13.47 -41.22
CA VAL A 32 11.18 12.45 -40.64
C VAL A 32 12.21 13.10 -39.70
N GLY A 33 12.80 14.23 -40.09
CA GLY A 33 13.71 14.98 -39.24
C GLY A 33 13.08 15.42 -37.91
N LEU A 34 11.86 15.96 -37.95
CA LEU A 34 11.11 16.35 -36.75
C LEU A 34 10.75 15.15 -35.86
N LEU A 35 10.38 14.02 -36.46
CA LEU A 35 10.10 12.77 -35.72
C LEU A 35 11.34 12.22 -35.03
N LEU A 36 12.49 12.23 -35.70
CA LEU A 36 13.75 11.81 -35.09
C LEU A 36 14.14 12.71 -33.92
N LEU A 37 13.91 14.02 -34.05
CA LEU A 37 14.15 15.00 -32.99
C LEU A 37 13.22 14.76 -31.79
N LEU A 38 11.92 14.57 -32.04
CA LEU A 38 10.94 14.24 -31.02
C LEU A 38 11.28 12.91 -30.31
N TRP A 39 11.66 11.88 -31.08
CA TRP A 39 12.09 10.58 -30.55
C TRP A 39 13.32 10.72 -29.65
N TRP A 40 14.31 11.51 -30.06
CA TRP A 40 15.52 11.78 -29.28
C TRP A 40 15.21 12.43 -27.93
N VAL A 41 14.32 13.44 -27.91
CA VAL A 41 13.89 14.13 -26.69
C VAL A 41 13.17 13.18 -25.74
N ILE A 42 12.22 12.40 -26.27
CA ILE A 42 11.46 11.41 -25.48
C ILE A 42 12.42 10.37 -24.88
N ARG A 43 13.35 9.84 -25.67
CA ARG A 43 14.32 8.84 -25.20
C ARG A 43 15.25 9.39 -24.11
N GLY A 44 15.68 10.64 -24.20
CA GLY A 44 16.52 11.29 -23.19
C GLY A 44 15.83 11.43 -21.82
N VAL A 45 14.52 11.61 -21.79
CA VAL A 45 13.75 11.75 -20.54
C VAL A 45 13.60 10.43 -19.79
N PHE A 46 13.44 9.32 -20.51
CA PHE A 46 13.17 8.01 -19.90
C PHE A 46 14.44 7.23 -19.50
N ASN A 47 15.63 7.73 -19.82
CA ASN A 47 16.89 7.20 -19.30
C ASN A 47 17.31 8.02 -18.08
N GLU A 48 17.13 7.44 -16.89
CA GLU A 48 17.28 8.11 -15.59
C GLU A 48 18.71 8.62 -15.29
N ASP A 49 19.72 8.16 -16.02
CA ASP A 49 21.13 8.55 -15.82
C ASP A 49 21.68 9.53 -16.88
N SER A 50 20.82 10.08 -17.75
CA SER A 50 21.30 10.99 -18.81
C SER A 50 21.13 12.47 -18.45
N PRO A 51 22.06 13.36 -18.87
CA PRO A 51 21.90 14.82 -18.77
C PRO A 51 20.63 15.37 -19.46
N GLY A 52 19.90 14.52 -20.20
CA GLY A 52 18.69 14.85 -20.95
C GLY A 52 17.53 15.38 -20.10
N VAL A 53 17.46 15.07 -18.80
CA VAL A 53 16.42 15.62 -17.91
C VAL A 53 16.53 17.15 -17.76
N ILE A 54 17.75 17.68 -17.74
CA ILE A 54 18.03 19.12 -17.60
C ILE A 54 17.66 19.88 -18.88
N VAL A 55 17.77 19.23 -20.04
CA VAL A 55 17.40 19.79 -21.35
C VAL A 55 15.91 19.59 -21.65
N ALA A 56 15.29 18.53 -21.16
CA ALA A 56 13.90 18.20 -21.44
C ALA A 56 12.90 19.13 -20.77
N ALA A 57 13.16 19.59 -19.54
CA ALA A 57 12.27 20.54 -18.85
C ALA A 57 12.06 21.85 -19.63
N PRO A 58 13.12 22.55 -20.10
CA PRO A 58 12.95 23.74 -20.94
C PRO A 58 12.40 23.43 -22.34
N MET A 59 12.70 22.24 -22.92
CA MET A 59 12.12 21.85 -24.21
C MET A 59 10.62 21.54 -24.14
N VAL A 60 10.13 20.96 -23.05
CA VAL A 60 8.68 20.81 -22.81
C VAL A 60 8.03 22.18 -22.66
N GLY A 61 8.71 23.13 -21.99
CA GLY A 61 8.28 24.53 -21.92
C GLY A 61 8.21 25.20 -23.30
N LEU A 62 9.21 25.01 -24.15
CA LEU A 62 9.23 25.50 -25.54
C LEU A 62 8.16 24.82 -26.41
N ALA A 63 7.91 23.53 -26.22
CA ALA A 63 6.82 22.81 -26.89
C ALA A 63 5.45 23.34 -26.45
N PHE A 64 5.26 23.63 -25.15
CA PHE A 64 4.07 24.29 -24.62
C PHE A 64 3.88 25.69 -25.20
N LEU A 65 4.94 26.48 -25.30
CA LEU A 65 4.92 27.79 -25.96
C LEU A 65 4.58 27.67 -27.45
N GLY A 66 5.07 26.63 -28.14
CA GLY A 66 4.71 26.32 -29.51
C GLY A 66 3.23 25.93 -29.68
N VAL A 67 2.67 25.15 -28.74
CA VAL A 67 1.24 24.83 -28.68
C VAL A 67 0.40 26.07 -28.38
N LEU A 68 0.82 26.92 -27.45
CA LEU A 68 0.17 28.19 -27.14
C LEU A 68 0.18 29.14 -28.33
N ALA A 69 1.31 29.26 -29.04
CA ALA A 69 1.41 30.03 -30.26
C ALA A 69 0.52 29.48 -31.37
N GLY A 70 0.44 28.15 -31.51
CA GLY A 70 -0.46 27.48 -32.45
C GLY A 70 -1.94 27.67 -32.13
N LEU A 71 -2.31 27.64 -30.84
CA LEU A 71 -3.67 27.92 -30.36
C LEU A 71 -4.04 29.40 -30.53
N LEU A 72 -3.12 30.32 -30.25
CA LEU A 72 -3.29 31.75 -30.52
C LEU A 72 -3.47 32.02 -32.01
N ALA A 73 -2.66 31.40 -32.87
CA ALA A 73 -2.82 31.48 -34.32
C ALA A 73 -4.17 30.90 -34.78
N ALA A 74 -4.60 29.76 -34.22
CA ALA A 74 -5.90 29.17 -34.50
C ALA A 74 -7.06 30.05 -34.02
N LEU A 75 -6.95 30.68 -32.85
CA LEU A 75 -7.94 31.62 -32.31
C LEU A 75 -8.07 32.86 -33.21
N ILE A 76 -6.94 33.42 -33.67
CA ILE A 76 -6.88 34.55 -34.62
C ILE A 76 -7.54 34.17 -35.95
N VAL A 77 -7.31 32.95 -36.46
CA VAL A 77 -7.94 32.43 -37.69
C VAL A 77 -9.45 32.21 -37.50
N LEU A 78 -9.88 31.71 -36.34
CA LEU A 78 -11.30 31.49 -36.02
C LEU A 78 -12.07 32.81 -35.82
N LEU A 79 -11.43 33.82 -35.22
CA LEU A 79 -11.96 35.18 -35.09
C LEU A 79 -12.06 35.89 -36.45
N THR A 80 -11.15 35.62 -37.37
CA THR A 80 -11.19 36.14 -38.75
C THR A 80 -12.03 35.26 -39.68
N ARG A 81 -13.33 35.15 -39.37
CA ARG A 81 -14.35 34.30 -40.04
C ARG A 81 -14.39 34.35 -41.59
N LYS A 82 -13.83 35.37 -42.24
CA LYS A 82 -13.81 35.49 -43.72
C LYS A 82 -12.59 34.84 -44.40
N LEU A 83 -11.48 34.59 -43.70
CA LEU A 83 -10.30 33.92 -44.28
C LEU A 83 -10.26 32.40 -44.03
N ALA A 84 -10.96 31.95 -42.98
CA ALA A 84 -10.89 30.57 -42.48
C ALA A 84 -11.38 29.50 -43.49
N ARG A 85 -12.28 29.81 -44.43
CA ARG A 85 -12.79 28.81 -45.39
C ARG A 85 -11.79 28.41 -46.48
N ARG A 86 -10.77 29.24 -46.75
CA ARG A 86 -9.66 28.91 -47.67
C ARG A 86 -8.40 28.42 -46.95
N TRP A 87 -8.26 28.74 -45.65
CA TRP A 87 -7.07 28.47 -44.84
C TRP A 87 -7.28 27.50 -43.67
N ALA A 88 -8.44 26.82 -43.58
CA ALA A 88 -8.55 25.50 -42.94
C ALA A 88 -7.81 24.43 -43.77
N SER A 89 -6.62 24.81 -44.24
CA SER A 89 -5.72 24.00 -45.03
C SER A 89 -5.14 22.96 -44.07
N PRO A 90 -5.01 21.70 -44.51
CA PRO A 90 -4.30 20.67 -43.76
C PRO A 90 -2.91 21.13 -43.28
N VAL A 91 -2.34 22.16 -43.92
CA VAL A 91 -1.10 22.86 -43.54
C VAL A 91 -1.11 23.43 -42.11
N VAL A 92 -2.24 23.79 -41.52
CA VAL A 92 -2.29 24.33 -40.13
C VAL A 92 -2.74 23.25 -39.15
N ILE A 93 -3.74 22.45 -39.53
CA ILE A 93 -4.33 21.42 -38.67
C ILE A 93 -3.38 20.26 -38.43
N LEU A 94 -2.62 19.83 -39.46
CA LEU A 94 -1.65 18.74 -39.33
C LEU A 94 -0.50 19.09 -38.38
N PRO A 95 0.23 20.22 -38.51
CA PRO A 95 1.26 20.55 -37.52
C PRO A 95 0.66 20.81 -36.14
N ALA A 96 -0.50 21.46 -36.03
CA ALA A 96 -1.15 21.64 -34.73
C ALA A 96 -1.44 20.30 -34.03
N THR A 97 -2.00 19.32 -34.74
CA THR A 97 -2.27 17.98 -34.20
C THR A 97 -0.99 17.18 -33.95
N PHE A 98 0.01 17.31 -34.82
CA PHE A 98 1.31 16.64 -34.69
C PHE A 98 2.08 17.05 -33.43
N PHE A 99 1.98 18.32 -33.03
CA PHE A 99 2.65 18.80 -31.82
C PHE A 99 1.78 18.62 -30.57
N THR A 100 0.47 18.88 -30.66
CA THR A 100 -0.41 18.82 -29.48
C THR A 100 -0.57 17.41 -28.91
N VAL A 101 -0.79 16.39 -29.75
CA VAL A 101 -1.06 15.03 -29.27
C VAL A 101 0.16 14.44 -28.54
N PRO A 102 1.39 14.46 -29.09
CA PRO A 102 2.58 14.03 -28.38
C PRO A 102 2.84 14.81 -27.09
N VAL A 103 2.66 16.13 -27.08
CA VAL A 103 2.89 16.97 -25.90
C VAL A 103 1.91 16.64 -24.77
N VAL A 104 0.62 16.45 -25.07
CA VAL A 104 -0.39 16.08 -24.07
C VAL A 104 -0.13 14.68 -23.53
N VAL A 105 0.12 13.69 -24.40
CA VAL A 105 0.42 12.31 -23.98
C VAL A 105 1.70 12.28 -23.14
N PHE A 106 2.75 12.97 -23.59
CA PHE A 106 4.00 13.07 -22.85
C PHE A 106 3.82 13.77 -21.50
N GLY A 107 3.08 14.88 -21.45
CA GLY A 107 2.79 15.61 -20.21
C GLY A 107 2.05 14.75 -19.20
N LEU A 108 1.05 13.97 -19.63
CA LEU A 108 0.33 13.03 -18.78
C LEU A 108 1.24 11.91 -18.25
N LEU A 109 2.08 11.33 -19.11
CA LEU A 109 3.01 10.26 -18.71
C LEU A 109 4.09 10.78 -17.77
N PHE A 110 4.65 11.96 -18.04
CA PHE A 110 5.62 12.61 -17.16
C PHE A 110 5.00 12.94 -15.81
N TRP A 111 3.77 13.48 -15.79
CA TRP A 111 3.02 13.73 -14.56
C TRP A 111 2.76 12.45 -13.77
N GLN A 112 2.36 11.37 -14.44
CA GLN A 112 2.17 10.07 -13.81
C GLN A 112 3.48 9.52 -13.22
N GLN A 113 4.59 9.57 -13.96
CA GLN A 113 5.87 9.08 -13.49
C GLN A 113 6.42 9.91 -12.33
N THR A 114 6.37 11.24 -12.42
CA THR A 114 6.81 12.13 -11.33
C THR A 114 5.94 11.94 -10.09
N SER A 115 4.62 11.81 -10.25
CA SER A 115 3.70 11.49 -9.15
C SER A 115 4.01 10.13 -8.52
N LEU A 116 4.28 9.10 -9.33
CA LEU A 116 4.66 7.77 -8.83
C LEU A 116 6.01 7.81 -8.10
N LYS A 117 7.01 8.52 -8.63
CA LYS A 117 8.31 8.73 -7.97
C LYS A 117 8.12 9.45 -6.62
N ALA A 118 7.34 10.52 -6.60
CA ALA A 118 7.04 11.26 -5.36
C ALA A 118 6.32 10.38 -4.33
N ARG A 119 5.36 9.54 -4.74
CA ARG A 119 4.69 8.59 -3.84
C ARG A 119 5.66 7.53 -3.31
N ARG A 120 6.55 7.02 -4.15
CA ARG A 120 7.54 5.98 -3.80
C ARG A 120 8.77 6.48 -3.04
N ALA A 121 9.03 7.79 -2.97
CA ALA A 121 10.18 8.35 -2.25
C ALA A 121 10.25 7.85 -0.79
N PRO A 122 11.41 7.46 -0.24
CA PRO A 122 11.47 7.00 1.14
C PRO A 122 11.15 8.15 2.14
N PRO A 123 10.73 7.82 3.37
CA PRO A 123 10.73 8.79 4.47
C PRO A 123 12.14 9.34 4.75
N SER A 124 12.22 10.51 5.39
CA SER A 124 13.50 11.10 5.79
C SER A 124 14.23 10.20 6.79
N ALA A 125 15.57 10.24 6.80
CA ALA A 125 16.38 9.52 7.78
C ALA A 125 16.01 9.91 9.23
N SER A 126 15.69 11.18 9.47
CA SER A 126 15.22 11.67 10.76
C SER A 126 13.89 11.06 11.19
N CYS A 127 12.97 10.78 10.26
CA CYS A 127 11.75 10.07 10.59
C CYS A 127 12.05 8.60 10.91
N LEU A 128 12.85 7.93 10.07
CA LEU A 128 13.18 6.51 10.26
C LEU A 128 13.85 6.20 11.59
N ALA A 129 14.68 7.12 12.11
CA ALA A 129 15.40 6.95 13.37
C ALA A 129 14.56 7.29 14.62
N ARG A 130 13.45 8.02 14.47
CA ARG A 130 12.66 8.53 15.58
C ARG A 130 11.59 7.50 16.01
N LEU A 131 11.25 7.52 17.30
CA LEU A 131 10.03 6.88 17.80
C LEU A 131 8.86 7.86 17.75
N HIS A 132 7.74 7.41 17.22
CA HIS A 132 6.56 8.22 16.98
C HIS A 132 5.59 8.08 18.14
N PRO A 133 5.32 9.16 18.90
CA PRO A 133 4.40 9.10 20.02
C PRO A 133 2.96 8.96 19.51
N VAL A 134 2.25 7.97 20.03
CA VAL A 134 0.82 7.76 19.77
C VAL A 134 0.09 7.45 21.07
N VAL A 135 -1.23 7.57 21.08
CA VAL A 135 -2.07 7.24 22.23
C VAL A 135 -3.19 6.30 21.81
N LEU A 136 -3.19 5.09 22.35
CA LEU A 136 -4.24 4.07 22.13
C LEU A 136 -5.05 3.88 23.40
N GLY A 137 -6.34 4.21 23.38
CA GLY A 137 -7.23 4.02 24.53
C GLY A 137 -6.79 4.75 25.80
N GLY A 138 -6.01 5.82 25.67
CA GLY A 138 -5.40 6.57 26.77
C GLY A 138 -4.01 6.08 27.19
N THR A 139 -3.50 4.99 26.62
CA THR A 139 -2.14 4.49 26.86
C THR A 139 -1.16 5.15 25.88
N PRO A 140 -0.12 5.85 26.34
CA PRO A 140 0.94 6.35 25.46
C PRO A 140 1.76 5.17 24.93
N LEU A 141 2.08 5.20 23.64
CA LEU A 141 2.93 4.23 22.96
C LEU A 141 3.97 4.97 22.10
N ALA A 142 5.14 4.34 21.91
CA ALA A 142 6.23 4.83 21.09
C ALA A 142 6.45 3.88 19.90
N LEU A 143 5.95 4.25 18.72
CA LEU A 143 6.00 3.38 17.54
C LEU A 143 7.26 3.63 16.71
N PRO A 144 8.05 2.59 16.37
CA PRO A 144 9.03 2.70 15.31
C PRO A 144 8.35 2.74 13.94
N LEU A 145 9.01 3.29 12.92
CA LEU A 145 8.55 3.24 11.52
C LEU A 145 8.76 1.86 10.88
N ALA A 146 8.24 0.82 11.52
CA ALA A 146 8.40 -0.58 11.10
C ALA A 146 7.39 -0.93 10.00
N PRO A 147 7.82 -1.63 8.92
CA PRO A 147 6.93 -2.02 7.82
C PRO A 147 5.86 -3.05 8.22
N ALA A 148 6.02 -3.69 9.39
CA ALA A 148 5.02 -4.60 9.95
C ALA A 148 3.83 -3.88 10.60
N LEU A 149 3.94 -2.58 10.88
CA LEU A 149 2.93 -1.86 11.64
C LEU A 149 1.96 -1.11 10.73
N SER A 150 0.70 -1.05 11.15
CA SER A 150 -0.36 -0.25 10.53
C SER A 150 -1.14 0.46 11.62
N VAL A 151 -1.45 1.73 11.43
CA VAL A 151 -2.10 2.58 12.45
C VAL A 151 -3.40 3.15 11.92
N GLY A 152 -4.51 2.96 12.62
CA GLY A 152 -5.82 3.54 12.30
C GLY A 152 -6.23 4.62 13.30
N GLN A 153 -6.84 5.71 12.84
CA GLN A 153 -7.44 6.75 13.71
C GLN A 153 -8.97 6.83 13.59
N GLY A 154 -9.57 6.13 12.63
CA GLY A 154 -11.02 6.16 12.39
C GLY A 154 -11.79 5.03 13.10
N ARG A 155 -13.11 5.03 12.93
CA ARG A 155 -13.96 3.92 13.39
C ARG A 155 -13.74 2.63 12.59
N GLU A 156 -13.16 2.75 11.39
CA GLU A 156 -12.90 1.63 10.49
C GLU A 156 -11.47 1.70 9.91
N TYR A 157 -11.25 1.14 8.73
CA TYR A 157 -9.97 1.11 8.02
C TYR A 157 -9.47 2.47 7.53
N ASP A 158 -10.21 3.57 7.70
CA ASP A 158 -9.75 4.90 7.30
C ASP A 158 -10.03 5.97 8.37
N PRO A 159 -9.07 6.89 8.62
CA PRO A 159 -7.72 6.92 8.01
C PRO A 159 -6.82 5.82 8.61
N ASN A 160 -6.18 5.04 7.73
CA ASN A 160 -5.13 4.08 8.08
C ASN A 160 -3.79 4.46 7.44
N TYR A 161 -2.74 4.29 8.23
CA TYR A 161 -1.34 4.49 7.91
C TYR A 161 -0.66 3.12 7.93
N PRO A 162 -0.79 2.34 6.85
CA PRO A 162 0.03 1.14 6.68
C PRO A 162 1.48 1.62 6.50
N LEU A 163 2.32 1.30 7.48
CA LEU A 163 3.67 1.87 7.56
C LEU A 163 4.64 1.17 6.63
N ASP A 164 4.23 0.19 5.82
CA ASP A 164 4.98 -0.34 4.68
C ASP A 164 4.95 0.59 3.46
N LEU A 165 3.88 1.37 3.29
CA LEU A 165 3.74 2.33 2.18
C LEU A 165 4.45 3.65 2.49
N ASN A 166 5.45 4.01 1.67
CA ASN A 166 6.26 5.22 1.89
C ASN A 166 5.44 6.51 1.98
N GLU A 167 4.43 6.68 1.11
CA GLU A 167 3.54 7.86 1.15
C GLU A 167 2.82 7.99 2.51
N LYS A 168 2.32 6.86 3.03
CA LYS A 168 1.58 6.79 4.29
C LYS A 168 2.52 6.94 5.50
N ALA A 169 3.68 6.31 5.45
CA ALA A 169 4.72 6.47 6.46
C ALA A 169 5.15 7.94 6.59
N ARG A 170 5.38 8.66 5.47
CA ARG A 170 5.71 10.10 5.49
C ARG A 170 4.60 10.95 6.09
N LYS A 171 3.33 10.68 5.75
CA LYS A 171 2.18 11.37 6.34
C LYS A 171 2.11 11.14 7.86
N PHE A 172 2.29 9.91 8.30
CA PHE A 172 2.38 9.56 9.72
C PHE A 172 3.54 10.28 10.43
N CYS A 173 4.72 10.36 9.81
CA CYS A 173 5.86 11.13 10.33
C CYS A 173 5.49 12.60 10.54
N ALA A 174 4.83 13.21 9.56
CA ALA A 174 4.47 14.63 9.59
C ALA A 174 3.47 14.92 10.71
N GLU A 175 2.45 14.08 10.88
CA GLU A 175 1.45 14.24 11.94
C GLU A 175 2.05 14.07 13.34
N THR A 176 2.83 13.01 13.54
CA THR A 176 3.48 12.72 14.83
C THR A 176 4.59 13.72 15.19
N SER A 177 5.10 14.47 14.21
CA SER A 177 6.08 15.54 14.47
C SER A 177 5.48 16.73 15.21
N ALA A 178 4.16 16.94 15.12
CA ALA A 178 3.44 18.01 15.82
C ALA A 178 3.04 17.62 17.26
N GLY A 179 3.14 16.34 17.62
CA GLY A 179 2.83 15.83 18.95
C GLY A 179 2.24 14.41 18.91
N PRO A 180 1.85 13.86 20.07
CA PRO A 180 1.23 12.55 20.16
C PRO A 180 -0.12 12.52 19.43
N ILE A 181 -0.30 11.55 18.53
CA ILE A 181 -1.58 11.37 17.83
C ILE A 181 -2.45 10.32 18.54
N LYS A 182 -3.76 10.56 18.58
CA LYS A 182 -4.71 9.56 19.08
C LYS A 182 -5.02 8.55 17.98
N ILE A 183 -4.96 7.28 18.32
CA ILE A 183 -5.21 6.17 17.40
C ILE A 183 -6.31 5.28 17.96
N THR A 184 -7.09 4.68 17.08
CA THR A 184 -8.19 3.77 17.41
C THR A 184 -7.82 2.31 17.17
N ASN A 185 -6.82 2.06 16.32
CA ASN A 185 -6.31 0.73 16.00
C ASN A 185 -4.79 0.75 15.74
N LEU A 186 -4.12 -0.32 16.17
CA LEU A 186 -2.73 -0.63 15.89
C LEU A 186 -2.64 -2.10 15.49
N THR A 187 -2.20 -2.36 14.26
CA THR A 187 -2.03 -3.72 13.73
C THR A 187 -0.56 -4.00 13.47
N ALA A 188 -0.07 -5.14 13.93
CA ALA A 188 1.28 -5.66 13.71
C ALA A 188 1.21 -6.96 12.91
N ARG A 189 1.67 -6.92 11.66
CA ARG A 189 1.80 -8.08 10.76
C ARG A 189 3.17 -8.71 10.96
N LEU A 190 3.21 -9.78 11.75
CA LEU A 190 4.43 -10.49 12.08
C LEU A 190 4.83 -11.49 10.98
N THR A 191 3.88 -11.93 10.16
CA THR A 191 4.14 -12.76 8.97
C THR A 191 3.58 -12.11 7.70
N PRO A 192 4.12 -10.95 7.27
CA PRO A 192 3.58 -10.26 6.10
C PRO A 192 3.91 -11.06 4.83
N ASP A 193 2.97 -11.05 3.88
CA ASP A 193 3.18 -11.64 2.56
C ASP A 193 4.10 -10.72 1.75
N TYR A 194 5.37 -11.10 1.64
CA TYR A 194 6.43 -10.26 1.10
C TYR A 194 6.38 -10.20 -0.42
N SER A 195 5.36 -9.55 -0.98
CA SER A 195 5.45 -9.04 -2.35
C SER A 195 6.57 -7.98 -2.45
N ARG A 196 7.20 -7.86 -3.63
CA ARG A 196 8.45 -7.12 -3.94
C ARG A 196 8.62 -5.72 -3.32
N HIS A 197 7.56 -5.05 -2.86
CA HIS A 197 7.60 -3.69 -2.33
C HIS A 197 8.09 -3.57 -0.88
N LEU A 198 8.14 -4.68 -0.12
CA LEU A 198 8.62 -4.69 1.27
C LEU A 198 10.13 -4.89 1.42
N ALA A 199 10.83 -5.34 0.37
CA ALA A 199 12.23 -5.81 0.48
C ALA A 199 13.23 -4.70 0.88
N VAL A 200 13.11 -3.51 0.28
CA VAL A 200 14.08 -2.42 0.47
C VAL A 200 13.96 -1.77 1.86
N ARG A 201 12.73 -1.62 2.38
CA ARG A 201 12.56 -1.03 3.71
C ARG A 201 12.76 -2.02 4.84
N ARG A 202 12.43 -3.29 4.60
CA ARG A 202 12.77 -4.37 5.52
C ARG A 202 14.28 -4.45 5.71
N SER A 203 15.08 -4.42 4.64
CA SER A 203 16.55 -4.48 4.78
C SER A 203 17.09 -3.32 5.63
N THR A 204 16.60 -2.09 5.46
CA THR A 204 17.01 -0.95 6.32
C THR A 204 16.57 -1.12 7.77
N PHE A 205 15.32 -1.52 8.03
CA PHE A 205 14.80 -1.71 9.39
C PHE A 205 15.48 -2.89 10.11
N CYS A 206 15.83 -3.93 9.35
CA CYS A 206 16.47 -5.16 9.82
C CYS A 206 18.00 -5.11 9.84
N ALA A 207 18.61 -4.01 9.38
CA ALA A 207 20.07 -3.84 9.37
C ALA A 207 20.68 -3.77 10.78
N SER A 208 19.90 -3.40 11.79
CA SER A 208 20.36 -3.31 13.19
C SER A 208 19.32 -3.91 14.13
N ALA A 209 19.80 -4.70 15.09
CA ALA A 209 18.96 -5.28 16.14
C ALA A 209 18.22 -4.19 16.91
N LYS A 210 16.95 -4.45 17.22
CA LYS A 210 16.09 -3.56 18.01
C LYS A 210 15.63 -4.28 19.28
N PRO A 211 15.33 -3.53 20.36
CA PRO A 211 14.91 -4.13 21.64
C PRO A 211 13.51 -4.74 21.61
N TYR A 212 12.84 -4.81 20.46
CA TYR A 212 11.52 -5.39 20.34
C TYR A 212 11.61 -6.91 20.20
N GLY A 213 10.93 -7.65 21.06
CA GLY A 213 10.89 -9.12 20.99
C GLY A 213 10.47 -9.65 19.61
N TRP A 214 9.55 -8.93 18.94
CA TRP A 214 9.06 -9.23 17.60
C TRP A 214 9.98 -8.79 16.46
N TRP A 215 11.04 -8.00 16.72
CA TRP A 215 11.99 -7.58 15.69
C TRP A 215 12.72 -8.79 15.12
N HIS A 216 13.17 -9.71 15.98
CA HIS A 216 13.85 -10.92 15.55
C HIS A 216 12.99 -11.74 14.59
N ASP A 217 11.69 -11.83 14.87
CA ASP A 217 10.74 -12.64 14.09
C ASP A 217 10.44 -12.03 12.72
N LEU A 218 10.49 -10.70 12.64
CA LEU A 218 10.36 -9.94 11.40
C LEU A 218 11.65 -9.99 10.57
N CYS A 219 12.82 -9.91 11.22
CA CYS A 219 14.09 -9.61 10.56
C CYS A 219 15.00 -10.80 10.29
N ARG A 220 14.85 -11.93 10.99
CA ARG A 220 15.71 -13.12 10.81
C ARG A 220 15.51 -13.88 9.48
N ARG A 221 14.55 -13.50 8.63
CA ARG A 221 14.22 -14.24 7.39
C ARG A 221 15.00 -13.71 6.19
N GLU A 222 16.19 -14.23 5.98
CA GLU A 222 16.84 -14.27 4.67
C GLU A 222 16.42 -15.59 4.00
N HIS A 223 15.79 -15.52 2.83
CA HIS A 223 15.42 -16.67 1.97
C HIS A 223 14.29 -17.59 2.44
N GLY A 224 13.09 -17.43 1.86
CA GLY A 224 12.14 -18.53 1.57
C GLY A 224 11.53 -19.34 2.72
N ASP A 225 12.02 -19.20 3.95
CA ASP A 225 11.59 -20.03 5.07
C ASP A 225 10.19 -19.62 5.53
N ASN A 226 9.31 -20.63 5.59
CA ASN A 226 7.99 -20.51 6.20
C ASN A 226 8.14 -19.91 7.61
N PRO A 227 7.21 -19.05 8.05
CA PRO A 227 7.29 -18.44 9.37
C PRO A 227 7.41 -19.52 10.44
N PRO A 228 8.22 -19.32 11.51
CA PRO A 228 8.23 -20.24 12.62
C PRO A 228 6.79 -20.38 13.12
N SER A 229 6.27 -21.61 13.13
CA SER A 229 4.86 -21.96 13.38
C SER A 229 4.36 -21.62 14.79
N GLU A 230 5.17 -20.91 15.58
CA GLU A 230 4.96 -20.58 16.99
C GLU A 230 4.63 -19.10 17.24
N TYR A 231 4.63 -18.26 16.20
CA TYR A 231 4.27 -16.83 16.33
C TYR A 231 2.88 -16.53 15.77
N PRO A 232 2.15 -15.55 16.37
CA PRO A 232 0.96 -15.01 15.74
C PRO A 232 1.31 -14.46 14.35
N ARG A 233 0.39 -14.59 13.39
CA ARG A 233 0.54 -14.05 12.04
C ARG A 233 0.33 -12.54 12.02
N GLU A 234 -0.74 -12.12 12.68
CA GLU A 234 -1.15 -10.73 12.84
C GLU A 234 -1.65 -10.52 14.27
N VAL A 235 -1.36 -9.36 14.85
CA VAL A 235 -1.87 -8.93 16.16
C VAL A 235 -2.43 -7.52 16.00
N SER A 236 -3.67 -7.30 16.43
CA SER A 236 -4.33 -6.00 16.39
C SER A 236 -4.79 -5.57 17.78
N PHE A 237 -4.54 -4.31 18.12
CA PHE A 237 -4.97 -3.65 19.34
C PHE A 237 -5.89 -2.49 18.99
N TYR A 238 -7.04 -2.42 19.62
CA TYR A 238 -8.06 -1.44 19.23
C TYR A 238 -8.80 -0.88 20.43
N VAL A 239 -9.34 0.33 20.27
CA VAL A 239 -10.10 1.01 21.33
C VAL A 239 -11.54 0.50 21.34
N LEU A 240 -11.96 -0.02 22.50
CA LEU A 240 -13.31 -0.55 22.69
C LEU A 240 -14.34 0.58 22.56
N GLY A 241 -15.37 0.36 21.74
CA GLY A 241 -16.44 1.33 21.50
C GLY A 241 -16.11 2.43 20.48
N GLU A 242 -14.83 2.60 20.13
CA GLU A 242 -14.40 3.56 19.11
C GLU A 242 -14.08 2.87 17.77
N TYR A 243 -13.46 1.68 17.80
CA TYR A 243 -13.13 0.92 16.60
C TYR A 243 -14.15 -0.20 16.32
N ASN A 244 -14.60 -0.33 15.08
CA ASN A 244 -15.50 -1.40 14.64
C ASN A 244 -14.72 -2.69 14.36
N ALA A 245 -14.43 -3.43 15.44
CA ALA A 245 -13.64 -4.66 15.36
C ALA A 245 -14.36 -5.82 14.63
N ARG A 246 -15.68 -5.76 14.38
CA ARG A 246 -16.42 -6.84 13.68
C ARG A 246 -15.84 -7.16 12.30
N LYS A 247 -15.25 -6.17 11.62
CA LYS A 247 -14.60 -6.35 10.31
C LYS A 247 -13.26 -7.09 10.40
N MET A 248 -12.60 -7.10 11.56
CA MET A 248 -11.38 -7.88 11.82
C MET A 248 -11.68 -9.33 12.23
N HIS A 249 -12.89 -9.83 11.94
CA HIS A 249 -13.38 -11.11 12.47
C HIS A 249 -13.28 -11.20 14.01
N ALA A 250 -13.29 -10.04 14.68
CA ALA A 250 -13.11 -9.94 16.11
C ALA A 250 -14.35 -10.37 16.87
N PHE A 251 -14.09 -10.88 18.06
CA PHE A 251 -15.13 -11.24 19.01
C PHE A 251 -16.03 -10.07 19.37
N SER A 252 -17.35 -10.30 19.21
CA SER A 252 -18.34 -9.56 19.98
C SER A 252 -18.60 -10.29 21.30
N ALA A 253 -18.84 -9.55 22.39
CA ALA A 253 -19.32 -10.16 23.65
C ALA A 253 -20.59 -11.00 23.39
N ASP A 254 -21.41 -10.55 22.45
CA ASP A 254 -22.60 -11.22 21.93
C ASP A 254 -22.31 -12.64 21.40
N GLU A 255 -21.14 -12.91 20.79
CA GLU A 255 -20.79 -14.26 20.31
C GLU A 255 -20.50 -15.22 21.46
N LEU A 256 -19.81 -14.77 22.52
CA LEU A 256 -19.57 -15.62 23.70
C LEU A 256 -20.88 -15.93 24.43
N GLU A 257 -21.82 -14.99 24.46
CA GLU A 257 -23.15 -15.20 25.03
C GLU A 257 -23.99 -16.14 24.17
N ARG A 258 -23.97 -16.00 22.83
CA ARG A 258 -24.63 -16.97 21.92
C ARG A 258 -24.13 -18.39 22.12
N LEU A 259 -22.81 -18.61 22.23
CA LEU A 259 -22.26 -19.94 22.47
C LEU A 259 -22.75 -20.59 23.78
N LYS A 260 -23.08 -19.77 24.79
CA LYS A 260 -23.66 -20.27 26.06
C LYS A 260 -25.15 -20.59 25.92
N VAL A 261 -25.89 -19.81 25.12
CA VAL A 261 -27.34 -19.95 24.92
C VAL A 261 -27.66 -21.11 23.97
N ASP A 262 -26.85 -21.33 22.93
CA ASP A 262 -27.10 -22.32 21.88
C ASP A 262 -26.89 -23.78 22.36
N SER A 263 -26.63 -24.00 23.65
CA SER A 263 -26.48 -25.33 24.27
C SER A 263 -25.47 -26.24 23.55
N LEU A 264 -24.45 -25.64 22.93
CA LEU A 264 -23.36 -26.38 22.30
C LEU A 264 -22.61 -27.20 23.36
N THR A 265 -22.51 -28.51 23.17
CA THR A 265 -21.82 -29.41 24.09
C THR A 265 -20.36 -29.01 24.20
N ALA A 266 -19.99 -28.44 25.35
CA ALA A 266 -18.62 -28.04 25.63
C ALA A 266 -17.76 -29.29 25.88
N LYS A 267 -16.71 -29.49 25.06
CA LYS A 267 -15.67 -30.50 25.33
C LYS A 267 -14.51 -29.85 26.06
N GLU A 268 -14.16 -30.35 27.23
CA GLU A 268 -12.98 -29.90 27.96
C GLU A 268 -11.72 -30.53 27.35
N LEU A 269 -10.73 -29.68 27.02
CA LEU A 269 -9.48 -30.08 26.37
C LEU A 269 -8.27 -30.05 27.33
N GLY A 270 -8.52 -29.83 28.61
CA GLY A 270 -7.48 -29.64 29.63
C GLY A 270 -7.00 -28.20 29.76
N ARG A 271 -6.25 -27.91 30.82
CA ARG A 271 -5.72 -26.56 31.17
C ARG A 271 -6.81 -25.45 31.21
N GLY A 272 -8.05 -25.82 31.53
CA GLY A 272 -9.19 -24.88 31.57
C GLY A 272 -9.65 -24.39 30.19
N VAL A 273 -9.27 -25.09 29.12
CA VAL A 273 -9.74 -24.82 27.74
C VAL A 273 -10.99 -25.63 27.47
N ARG A 274 -12.03 -24.96 26.96
CA ARG A 274 -13.26 -25.60 26.48
C ARG A 274 -13.46 -25.33 25.01
N ARG A 275 -13.90 -26.36 24.28
CA ARG A 275 -14.23 -26.31 22.86
C ARG A 275 -15.74 -26.45 22.67
N TYR A 276 -16.28 -25.59 21.82
CA TYR A 276 -17.64 -25.65 21.29
C TYR A 276 -17.53 -25.81 19.76
N GLY A 277 -18.50 -26.45 19.12
CA GLY A 277 -18.50 -26.61 17.67
C GLY A 277 -19.89 -26.44 17.09
N ASP A 278 -20.00 -25.68 16.01
CA ASP A 278 -21.26 -25.42 15.29
C ASP A 278 -21.33 -26.16 13.93
N GLY A 279 -20.39 -27.09 13.69
CA GLY A 279 -20.25 -27.82 12.43
C GLY A 279 -19.36 -27.14 11.38
N HIS A 280 -19.20 -25.82 11.44
CA HIS A 280 -18.35 -25.05 10.52
C HIS A 280 -17.08 -24.51 11.18
N TYR A 281 -17.21 -24.04 12.41
CA TYR A 281 -16.16 -23.48 13.24
C TYR A 281 -16.05 -24.26 14.56
N SER A 282 -14.84 -24.23 15.12
CA SER A 282 -14.58 -24.63 16.49
C SER A 282 -14.25 -23.38 17.30
N TYR A 283 -15.00 -23.16 18.36
CA TYR A 283 -14.80 -22.04 19.27
C TYR A 283 -14.12 -22.52 20.53
N PHE A 284 -13.14 -21.78 21.01
CA PHE A 284 -12.35 -22.14 22.18
C PHE A 284 -12.39 -21.02 23.22
N THR A 285 -12.80 -21.35 24.43
CA THR A 285 -12.71 -20.46 25.60
C THR A 285 -11.59 -20.89 26.52
N ARG A 286 -11.05 -19.94 27.26
CA ARG A 286 -9.99 -20.16 28.26
C ARG A 286 -10.45 -19.66 29.62
N ARG A 287 -10.21 -20.45 30.67
CA ARG A 287 -10.54 -20.06 32.06
C ARG A 287 -9.56 -19.03 32.63
N ASP A 288 -8.30 -19.08 32.23
CA ASP A 288 -7.23 -18.23 32.73
C ASP A 288 -7.27 -16.80 32.17
N VAL A 289 -7.99 -16.57 31.07
CA VAL A 289 -8.20 -15.25 30.46
C VAL A 289 -9.70 -14.98 30.32
N PRO A 290 -10.33 -14.22 31.23
CA PRO A 290 -11.75 -13.89 31.16
C PRO A 290 -12.10 -13.16 29.86
N GLY A 291 -13.21 -13.56 29.21
CA GLY A 291 -13.56 -13.06 27.87
C GLY A 291 -12.76 -13.72 26.74
N TYR A 292 -11.88 -14.66 27.08
CA TYR A 292 -11.28 -15.71 26.27
C TYR A 292 -12.16 -16.23 25.14
N LEU A 293 -12.00 -15.82 23.89
CA LEU A 293 -12.62 -16.56 22.79
C LEU A 293 -11.73 -16.62 21.55
N ALA A 294 -11.63 -17.82 20.98
CA ALA A 294 -10.96 -18.07 19.72
C ALA A 294 -11.89 -18.80 18.76
N ARG A 295 -12.02 -18.30 17.53
CA ARG A 295 -12.75 -18.96 16.45
C ARG A 295 -11.75 -19.59 15.51
N CYS A 296 -11.87 -20.89 15.31
CA CYS A 296 -10.97 -21.64 14.45
C CYS A 296 -11.73 -22.42 13.38
N TYR A 297 -11.11 -22.60 12.23
CA TYR A 297 -11.55 -23.53 11.20
C TYR A 297 -10.42 -24.49 10.86
N SER A 298 -10.77 -25.72 10.50
CA SER A 298 -9.77 -26.72 10.10
C SER A 298 -9.19 -26.38 8.73
N THR A 299 -7.88 -26.51 8.60
CA THR A 299 -7.11 -26.24 7.38
C THR A 299 -6.29 -27.45 6.95
N GLY A 300 -5.92 -27.50 5.67
CA GLY A 300 -5.11 -28.56 5.08
C GLY A 300 -5.90 -29.79 4.62
N PRO A 301 -5.26 -30.69 3.85
CA PRO A 301 -5.93 -31.86 3.26
C PRO A 301 -6.42 -32.87 4.31
N VAL A 302 -5.71 -32.99 5.44
CA VAL A 302 -6.07 -33.91 6.55
C VAL A 302 -6.90 -33.21 7.64
N LYS A 303 -7.14 -31.89 7.53
CA LYS A 303 -7.92 -31.07 8.50
C LYS A 303 -7.45 -31.16 9.95
N THR A 304 -6.18 -31.47 10.18
CA THR A 304 -5.56 -31.60 11.52
C THR A 304 -5.11 -30.26 12.10
N ASP A 305 -4.83 -29.28 11.23
CA ASP A 305 -4.40 -27.96 11.63
C ASP A 305 -5.60 -27.02 11.76
N LEU A 306 -5.53 -26.12 12.72
CA LEU A 306 -6.50 -25.07 12.95
C LEU A 306 -5.90 -23.72 12.56
N ALA A 307 -6.60 -22.97 11.73
CA ALA A 307 -6.38 -21.53 11.60
C ALA A 307 -7.36 -20.81 12.53
N CYS A 308 -6.83 -20.00 13.44
CA CYS A 308 -7.55 -19.43 14.56
C CYS A 308 -7.42 -17.91 14.60
N VAL A 309 -8.53 -17.25 14.96
CA VAL A 309 -8.57 -15.84 15.35
C VAL A 309 -9.03 -15.79 16.80
N ALA A 310 -8.17 -15.31 17.70
CA ALA A 310 -8.49 -15.13 19.11
C ALA A 310 -8.64 -13.66 19.47
N GLY A 311 -9.49 -13.35 20.43
CA GLY A 311 -9.62 -11.99 20.94
C GLY A 311 -10.28 -11.91 22.31
N TYR A 312 -9.97 -10.83 23.02
CA TYR A 312 -10.53 -10.50 24.33
C TYR A 312 -10.22 -9.03 24.70
N ARG A 313 -10.73 -8.58 25.86
CA ARG A 313 -10.40 -7.26 26.42
C ARG A 313 -9.04 -7.32 27.11
N LEU A 314 -8.04 -6.65 26.54
CA LEU A 314 -6.69 -6.56 27.12
C LEU A 314 -6.66 -5.62 28.33
N THR A 315 -7.35 -4.49 28.23
CA THR A 315 -7.57 -3.52 29.32
C THR A 315 -9.04 -3.07 29.32
N PRO A 316 -9.48 -2.24 30.29
CA PRO A 316 -10.84 -1.70 30.27
C PRO A 316 -11.19 -0.89 29.01
N ARG A 317 -10.18 -0.37 28.28
CA ARG A 317 -10.36 0.46 27.08
C ARG A 317 -9.81 -0.16 25.80
N ILE A 318 -8.98 -1.20 25.89
CA ILE A 318 -8.25 -1.76 24.75
C ILE A 318 -8.61 -3.23 24.59
N GLY A 319 -9.02 -3.61 23.39
CA GLY A 319 -9.16 -5.01 22.96
C GLY A 319 -7.91 -5.49 22.23
N ILE A 320 -7.70 -6.80 22.25
CA ILE A 320 -6.66 -7.48 21.47
C ILE A 320 -7.33 -8.54 20.58
N ILE A 321 -6.86 -8.64 19.34
CA ILE A 321 -7.16 -9.73 18.40
C ILE A 321 -5.85 -10.24 17.86
N TYR A 322 -5.71 -11.54 17.68
CA TYR A 322 -4.55 -12.09 17.00
C TYR A 322 -4.88 -13.38 16.25
N GLU A 323 -4.15 -13.59 15.17
CA GLU A 323 -4.29 -14.75 14.30
C GLU A 323 -3.13 -15.72 14.50
N PHE A 324 -3.41 -17.02 14.52
CA PHE A 324 -2.38 -18.04 14.64
C PHE A 324 -2.83 -19.36 14.02
N ALA A 325 -1.87 -20.23 13.74
CA ALA A 325 -2.13 -21.59 13.27
C ALA A 325 -1.54 -22.60 14.27
N THR A 326 -2.27 -23.67 14.56
CA THR A 326 -1.83 -24.71 15.48
C THR A 326 -2.47 -26.05 15.15
N PRO A 327 -1.79 -27.19 15.40
CA PRO A 327 -2.44 -28.49 15.45
C PRO A 327 -3.60 -28.48 16.47
N ALA A 328 -4.69 -29.18 16.15
CA ALA A 328 -5.90 -29.17 16.98
C ALA A 328 -5.70 -29.78 18.38
N ASP A 329 -4.87 -30.81 18.48
CA ASP A 329 -4.47 -31.48 19.72
C ASP A 329 -3.55 -30.61 20.58
N ALA A 330 -2.72 -29.78 19.96
CA ALA A 330 -1.80 -28.87 20.66
C ALA A 330 -2.44 -27.52 21.06
N PHE A 331 -3.72 -27.26 20.74
CA PHE A 331 -4.35 -25.95 20.96
C PHE A 331 -4.26 -25.49 22.42
N ALA A 332 -4.59 -26.36 23.38
CA ALA A 332 -4.64 -26.00 24.79
C ALA A 332 -3.28 -25.58 25.35
N GLU A 333 -2.19 -26.13 24.79
CA GLU A 333 -0.83 -25.76 25.15
C GLU A 333 -0.35 -24.52 24.39
N LYS A 334 -0.46 -24.53 23.07
CA LYS A 334 0.13 -23.48 22.23
C LYS A 334 -0.61 -22.15 22.32
N SER A 335 -1.93 -22.16 22.55
CA SER A 335 -2.73 -20.93 22.64
C SER A 335 -2.24 -19.98 23.74
N VAL A 336 -1.68 -20.51 24.83
CA VAL A 336 -1.07 -19.71 25.91
C VAL A 336 0.19 -18.99 25.43
N ALA A 337 1.07 -19.70 24.73
CA ALA A 337 2.30 -19.13 24.18
C ALA A 337 2.02 -18.05 23.12
N PHE A 338 1.04 -18.29 22.23
CA PHE A 338 0.60 -17.28 21.26
C PHE A 338 0.04 -16.03 21.94
N ASP A 339 -0.78 -16.20 22.99
CA ASP A 339 -1.32 -15.06 23.76
C ASP A 339 -0.20 -14.23 24.41
N GLN A 340 0.77 -14.90 25.05
CA GLN A 340 1.91 -14.22 25.67
C GLN A 340 2.72 -13.42 24.63
N ARG A 341 3.00 -14.00 23.46
CA ARG A 341 3.70 -13.32 22.37
C ARG A 341 2.89 -12.15 21.81
N ALA A 342 1.56 -12.30 21.67
CA ALA A 342 0.70 -11.21 21.24
C ALA A 342 0.72 -10.03 22.23
N ARG A 343 0.66 -10.30 23.54
CA ARG A 343 0.77 -9.26 24.58
C ARG A 343 2.14 -8.57 24.58
N GLN A 344 3.23 -9.32 24.35
CA GLN A 344 4.58 -8.77 24.29
C GLN A 344 4.74 -7.71 23.19
N VAL A 345 3.99 -7.81 22.08
CA VAL A 345 3.99 -6.75 21.05
C VAL A 345 3.52 -5.44 21.65
N PHE A 346 2.41 -5.43 22.39
CA PHE A 346 1.88 -4.22 23.03
C PHE A 346 2.84 -3.67 24.09
N GLU A 347 3.33 -4.53 24.98
CA GLU A 347 4.20 -4.10 26.07
C GLU A 347 5.57 -3.60 25.56
N SER A 348 6.05 -4.07 24.41
CA SER A 348 7.29 -3.56 23.80
C SER A 348 7.16 -2.16 23.18
N LEU A 349 5.93 -1.66 23.04
CA LEU A 349 5.62 -0.36 22.42
C LEU A 349 5.16 0.68 23.46
N LYS A 350 4.93 0.27 24.71
CA LYS A 350 4.75 1.17 25.86
C LYS A 350 6.09 1.77 26.25
#